data_AF-A0A1X0JGE3-F1
#
_entry.id   AF-A0A1X0JGE3-F1
#
_cell.length_a   1.000
_cell.length_b   1.000
_cell.length_c   1.000
_cell.angle_alpha   90.00
_cell.angle_beta   90.00
_cell.angle_gamma   90.00
#
_symmetry.space_group_name_H-M   'P 1'
#
loop_
_entity.id
_entity.type
_entity.pdbx_description
1 polymer ?
#
loop_
_entity_poly.entity_id
_entity_poly.type
_entity_poly.pdbx_seq_one_letter_code
_entity_poly.pdbx_strand_id
1 'polypeptide(L)'
;LEERINGCFRRSMNGKPLPPDSADMQAMVAYFDWMKNNTRPQDKVAGRGVGKVDPALKPDPENGRKVYARQCAVCHGENGEGLRNSA
;
A
#
# COMPACT_ATOMS: atom_id res chain seq x y z
N LEU A 1 -10.27 8.82 10.33
CA LEU A 1 -9.63 8.35 9.07
C LEU A 1 -8.16 8.82 9.01
N GLU A 2 -7.94 10.06 9.38
CA GLU A 2 -6.68 10.76 9.59
C GLU A 2 -5.63 9.92 10.33
N GLU A 3 -5.99 9.27 11.44
CA GLU A 3 -5.05 8.39 12.17
C GLU A 3 -4.58 7.21 11.33
N ARG A 4 -5.48 6.63 10.50
CA ARG A 4 -5.14 5.52 9.61
C ARG A 4 -4.21 5.98 8.48
N ILE A 5 -4.44 7.18 7.95
CA ILE A 5 -3.57 7.84 6.97
C ILE A 5 -2.20 8.10 7.60
N ASN A 6 -2.16 8.67 8.81
CA ASN A 6 -0.92 8.90 9.55
C ASN A 6 -0.18 7.60 9.90
N GLY A 7 -0.90 6.50 10.09
CA GLY A 7 -0.32 5.17 10.19
C GLY A 7 0.49 4.78 8.94
N CYS A 8 0.00 5.11 7.74
CA CYS A 8 0.74 4.93 6.49
C CYS A 8 1.97 5.84 6.43
N PHE A 9 1.85 7.12 6.80
CA PHE A 9 2.99 8.03 6.80
C PHE A 9 4.13 7.53 7.71
N ARG A 10 3.80 7.04 8.90
CA ARG A 10 4.81 6.50 9.85
C ARG A 10 5.48 5.20 9.37
N ARG A 11 4.71 4.28 8.78
CA ARG A 11 5.17 2.90 8.51
C ARG A 11 5.58 2.67 7.06
N SER A 12 4.75 3.11 6.12
CA SER A 12 4.91 2.82 4.69
C SER A 12 5.71 3.89 3.96
N MET A 13 5.51 5.16 4.33
CA MET A 13 6.18 6.29 3.68
C MET A 13 7.50 6.69 4.35
N ASN A 14 7.86 6.04 5.46
CA ASN A 14 9.03 6.40 6.29
C ASN A 14 9.06 7.91 6.64
N GLY A 15 7.88 8.47 6.92
CA GLY A 15 7.67 9.90 7.10
C GLY A 15 7.19 10.27 8.50
N LYS A 16 6.84 11.55 8.66
CA LYS A 16 6.22 12.08 9.88
C LYS A 16 4.71 12.21 9.70
N PRO A 17 3.93 12.11 10.78
CA PRO A 17 2.50 12.36 10.73
C PRO A 17 2.22 13.79 10.30
N LEU A 18 1.15 13.98 9.57
CA LEU A 18 0.61 15.30 9.26
C LEU A 18 -0.34 15.75 10.39
N PRO A 19 -0.43 17.07 10.65
CA PRO A 19 -1.47 17.62 11.51
C PRO A 19 -2.86 17.23 10.97
N PRO A 20 -3.79 16.75 11.82
CA PRO A 20 -5.10 16.29 11.36
C PRO A 20 -5.92 17.35 10.62
N ASP A 21 -5.73 18.62 10.98
CA ASP A 21 -6.39 19.81 10.42
C ASP A 21 -5.62 20.46 9.26
N SER A 22 -4.47 19.90 8.86
CA SER A 22 -3.70 20.42 7.72
C SER A 22 -4.44 20.25 6.39
N ALA A 23 -4.18 21.16 5.44
CA ALA A 23 -4.74 21.12 4.10
C ALA A 23 -4.46 19.77 3.40
N ASP A 24 -3.25 19.23 3.53
CA ASP A 24 -2.87 17.94 2.92
C ASP A 24 -3.66 16.77 3.51
N MET A 25 -3.85 16.75 4.84
CA MET A 25 -4.67 15.72 5.49
C MET A 25 -6.13 15.80 5.05
N GLN A 26 -6.71 17.00 5.06
CA GLN A 26 -8.09 17.22 4.66
C GLN A 26 -8.32 16.89 3.19
N ALA A 27 -7.36 17.17 2.31
CA ALA A 27 -7.41 16.79 0.90
C ALA A 27 -7.49 15.26 0.71
N MET A 28 -6.65 14.50 1.42
CA MET A 28 -6.71 13.03 1.37
C MET A 28 -8.02 12.49 1.93
N VAL A 29 -8.51 13.04 3.05
CA VAL A 29 -9.80 12.65 3.65
C VAL A 29 -10.95 12.90 2.67
N ALA A 30 -11.01 14.09 2.07
CA ALA A 30 -12.02 14.44 1.08
C ALA A 30 -11.98 13.50 -0.13
N TYR A 31 -10.78 13.14 -0.61
CA TYR A 31 -10.64 12.20 -1.71
C TYR A 31 -11.16 10.80 -1.37
N PHE A 32 -10.86 10.27 -0.17
CA PHE A 32 -11.42 8.99 0.29
C PHE A 32 -12.94 9.05 0.45
N ASP A 33 -13.47 10.18 0.92
CA ASP A 33 -14.92 10.38 1.07
C ASP A 33 -15.62 10.40 -0.30
N TRP A 34 -15.03 11.05 -1.30
CA TRP A 34 -15.51 11.02 -2.68
C TRP A 34 -15.45 9.61 -3.29
N MET A 35 -14.33 8.90 -3.13
CA MET A 35 -14.14 7.56 -3.68
C MET A 35 -15.13 6.52 -3.12
N LYS A 36 -15.66 6.72 -1.90
CA LYS A 36 -16.64 5.78 -1.31
C LYS A 36 -17.94 5.76 -2.12
N ASN A 37 -18.24 6.82 -2.89
CA ASN A 37 -19.47 6.98 -3.65
C ASN A 37 -20.71 6.70 -2.76
N ASN A 38 -21.57 5.77 -3.16
CA ASN A 38 -22.78 5.40 -2.42
C ASN A 38 -22.55 4.30 -1.35
N THR A 39 -21.31 3.87 -1.11
CA THR A 39 -21.04 2.81 -0.12
C THR A 39 -21.13 3.35 1.30
N ARG A 40 -21.80 2.57 2.15
CA ARG A 40 -21.95 2.82 3.57
C ARG A 40 -20.91 2.01 4.35
N PRO A 41 -20.57 2.39 5.59
CA PRO A 41 -19.51 1.73 6.37
C PRO A 41 -19.67 0.21 6.53
N GLN A 42 -20.91 -0.28 6.58
CA GLN A 42 -21.26 -1.70 6.73
C GLN A 42 -21.22 -2.50 5.42
N ASP A 43 -21.14 -1.83 4.27
CA ASP A 43 -21.23 -2.49 2.99
C ASP A 43 -19.97 -3.32 2.70
N LYS A 44 -20.15 -4.55 2.21
CA LYS A 44 -19.05 -5.42 1.81
C LYS A 44 -18.64 -5.09 0.37
N VAL A 45 -17.56 -4.33 0.22
CA VAL A 45 -16.99 -4.01 -1.09
C VAL A 45 -16.15 -5.17 -1.59
N ALA A 46 -16.49 -5.73 -2.76
CA ALA A 46 -15.70 -6.78 -3.39
C ALA A 46 -14.28 -6.28 -3.68
N GLY A 47 -13.27 -7.10 -3.39
CA GLY A 47 -11.86 -6.72 -3.54
C GLY A 47 -11.29 -5.83 -2.42
N ARG A 48 -12.04 -5.55 -1.34
CA ARG A 48 -11.53 -4.79 -0.20
C ARG A 48 -10.34 -5.49 0.47
N GLY A 49 -9.23 -4.78 0.63
CA GLY A 49 -8.02 -5.25 1.30
C GLY A 49 -6.99 -5.84 0.34
N VAL A 50 -6.01 -6.58 0.87
CA VAL A 50 -4.88 -7.16 0.11
C VAL A 50 -5.10 -8.63 -0.29
N GLY A 51 -6.34 -9.11 -0.21
CA GLY A 51 -6.68 -10.52 -0.40
C GLY A 51 -6.29 -11.40 0.79
N LYS A 52 -6.63 -12.69 0.71
CA LYS A 52 -6.24 -13.71 1.69
C LYS A 52 -5.03 -14.46 1.16
N VAL A 53 -4.07 -14.71 2.04
CA VAL A 53 -2.95 -15.62 1.79
C VAL A 53 -3.10 -16.79 2.75
N ASP A 54 -2.80 -18.00 2.30
CA ASP A 54 -2.82 -19.19 3.15
C ASP A 54 -1.65 -19.14 4.16
N PRO A 55 -1.93 -19.02 5.47
CA PRO A 55 -0.90 -18.93 6.49
C PRO A 55 -0.18 -20.26 6.74
N ALA A 56 -0.70 -21.39 6.24
CA ALA A 56 -0.03 -22.69 6.34
C ALA A 56 1.16 -22.80 5.38
N LEU A 57 1.21 -21.97 4.34
CA LEU A 57 2.33 -21.92 3.42
C LEU A 57 3.59 -21.44 4.14
N LYS A 58 4.63 -22.27 4.13
CA LYS A 58 5.95 -21.89 4.62
C LYS A 58 6.72 -21.21 3.47
N PRO A 59 7.14 -19.94 3.63
CA PRO A 59 7.91 -19.27 2.59
C PRO A 59 9.28 -19.94 2.44
N ASP A 60 9.71 -20.15 1.18
CA ASP A 60 11.06 -20.59 0.83
C ASP A 60 11.79 -19.40 0.17
N PRO A 61 12.73 -18.74 0.88
CA PRO A 61 13.47 -17.61 0.34
C PRO A 61 14.36 -17.96 -0.86
N GLU A 62 14.89 -19.18 -0.94
CA GLU A 62 15.77 -19.57 -2.05
C GLU A 62 14.97 -19.82 -3.33
N ASN A 63 13.81 -20.46 -3.21
CA ASN A 63 12.87 -20.52 -4.32
C ASN A 63 12.34 -19.12 -4.69
N GLY A 64 12.00 -18.30 -3.70
CA GLY A 64 11.55 -16.93 -3.88
C GLY A 64 12.56 -16.07 -4.65
N ARG A 65 13.85 -16.18 -4.34
CA ARG A 65 14.94 -15.51 -5.06
C ARG A 65 14.98 -15.88 -6.54
N LYS A 66 14.82 -17.16 -6.87
CA LYS A 66 14.77 -17.66 -8.28
C LYS A 66 13.53 -17.16 -9.02
N VAL A 67 12.39 -17.04 -8.33
CA VAL A 67 11.16 -16.47 -8.92
C VAL A 67 11.34 -14.97 -9.16
N TYR A 68 11.84 -14.23 -8.17
CA TYR A 68 12.08 -12.80 -8.23
C TYR A 68 12.98 -12.42 -9.41
N ALA A 69 14.13 -13.08 -9.56
CA ALA A 69 15.05 -12.83 -10.66
C ALA A 69 14.43 -13.08 -12.04
N ARG A 70 13.53 -14.07 -12.16
CA ARG A 70 12.90 -14.42 -13.45
C ARG A 70 11.69 -13.55 -13.81
N GLN A 71 10.98 -12.99 -12.83
CA GLN A 71 9.65 -12.41 -13.05
C GLN A 71 9.48 -10.99 -12.49
N CYS A 72 10.25 -10.61 -11.48
CA CYS A 72 10.04 -9.36 -10.73
C CYS A 72 11.14 -8.33 -10.99
N ALA A 73 12.40 -8.79 -11.11
CA ALA A 73 13.57 -7.93 -11.23
C ALA A 73 13.53 -7.00 -12.45
N VAL A 74 12.84 -7.40 -13.52
CA VAL A 74 12.63 -6.57 -14.73
C VAL A 74 12.03 -5.19 -14.44
N CYS A 75 11.19 -5.06 -13.40
CA CYS A 75 10.57 -3.79 -13.00
C CYS A 75 11.04 -3.32 -11.61
N HIS A 76 11.48 -4.22 -10.74
CA HIS A 76 11.85 -3.88 -9.37
C HIS A 76 13.38 -3.78 -9.14
N GLY A 77 14.20 -4.07 -10.17
CA GLY A 77 15.65 -4.11 -10.07
C GLY A 77 16.17 -5.44 -9.52
N GLU A 78 17.45 -5.74 -9.76
CA GLU A 78 18.08 -6.98 -9.26
C GLU A 78 18.17 -7.00 -7.72
N ASN A 79 18.25 -5.81 -7.10
CA ASN A 79 18.38 -5.64 -5.66
C ASN A 79 17.16 -4.96 -5.03
N GLY A 80 16.03 -4.86 -5.75
CA GLY A 80 14.82 -4.20 -5.22
C GLY A 80 14.88 -2.68 -5.17
N GLU A 81 15.83 -2.06 -5.86
CA GLU A 81 16.03 -0.61 -5.93
C GLU A 81 14.90 0.14 -6.67
N GLY A 82 14.06 -0.59 -7.41
CA GLY A 82 13.02 -0.06 -8.26
C GLY A 82 13.57 0.66 -9.50
N LEU A 83 12.66 1.02 -10.40
CA LEU A 83 13.01 1.91 -11.50
C LEU A 83 12.95 3.35 -11.00
N ARG A 84 14.10 4.01 -10.93
CA ARG A 84 14.14 5.48 -10.90
C ARG A 84 13.81 5.96 -12.31
N ASN A 85 12.55 6.23 -12.59
CA ASN A 85 12.25 7.08 -13.73
C ASN A 85 12.67 8.50 -13.35
N SER A 86 13.87 8.87 -13.81
CA SER A 86 14.32 10.24 -13.95
C SER A 86 13.51 10.89 -15.07
N ALA A 87 12.43 11.57 -14.70
CA ALA A 87 11.79 12.62 -15.47
C ALA A 87 11.40 13.74 -14.51
#